data_AF-A0A349UNW1-F1
#
_entry.id   AF-A0A349UNW1-F1
#
_cell.length_a   1.000
_cell.length_b   1.000
_cell.length_c   1.000
_cell.angle_alpha   90.00
_cell.angle_beta   90.00
_cell.angle_gamma   90.00
#
_symmetry.space_group_name_H-M   'P 1'
#
loop_
_entity.id
_entity.type
_entity.pdbx_description
1 polymer ?
#
loop_
_entity_poly.entity_id
_entity_poly.type
_entity_poly.pdbx_seq_one_letter_code
_entity_poly.pdbx_strand_id
1 'polypeptide(L)'
;MEVRLLFEHGGFACLSLLPQRDPSLPQEFPVSGHGDPPALLALQDEWYQDVAVPEISSVLRRGLVWQGEANGQSVRWNLSGREIYVLGHHNSLNGYVSKPRLEIGEDQIVLCTEDRREAVLDAIRLAGSPDPSILTGDLGVPAGWVALKGVSPKSPVPPRSDGDILEVLHPLADVEIVFDGGIRLYRTSWLAGYPPRIRLKGMAVEAGRVLIDGVEAGPLPDGSFASPGWDRLGTHVVWCHSASKSYSIEPGADGWETWNAHRWSHGDEIAPGQPRSPAICGMAVLPPEDCEGESHTVAAPAANPLFIGAEPGQIHLCAVRGDLRGAECMAFLPFEPVWALPADPWRCDKRAARIVLVRDQPARPSSGCLRGRRRRLVDEWCAAILAASRKGLMLAAADERTRCLWQSYRRLARQIWRSRR
;
A
#
# COMPACT_ATOMS: atom_id res chain seq x y z
N MET A 1 19.63 -13.39 4.41
CA MET A 1 19.28 -12.02 3.98
C MET A 1 19.12 -12.09 2.49
N GLU A 2 18.01 -11.56 1.98
CA GLU A 2 17.66 -11.66 0.57
C GLU A 2 17.93 -10.34 -0.16
N VAL A 3 18.04 -10.42 -1.49
CA VAL A 3 18.08 -9.27 -2.39
C VAL A 3 16.70 -9.07 -2.97
N ARG A 4 16.21 -7.84 -3.00
CA ARG A 4 14.90 -7.51 -3.57
C ARG A 4 15.04 -6.46 -4.65
N LEU A 5 14.37 -6.68 -5.77
CA LEU A 5 14.23 -5.74 -6.88
C LEU A 5 12.77 -5.32 -7.03
N LEU A 6 12.53 -4.01 -7.03
CA LEU A 6 11.24 -3.38 -7.27
C LEU A 6 11.32 -2.56 -8.55
N PHE A 7 10.22 -2.49 -9.30
CA PHE A 7 10.07 -1.52 -10.39
C PHE A 7 9.20 -0.36 -9.90
N GLU A 8 9.73 0.85 -10.02
CA GLU A 8 9.00 2.09 -9.75
C GLU A 8 8.15 2.52 -10.96
N HIS A 9 7.33 3.54 -10.75
CA HIS A 9 6.58 4.17 -11.82
C HIS A 9 7.58 4.72 -12.87
N GLY A 10 7.42 4.31 -14.13
CA GLY A 10 8.36 4.65 -15.20
C GLY A 10 9.37 3.53 -15.54
N GLY A 11 9.35 2.41 -14.81
CA GLY A 11 10.15 1.22 -15.15
C GLY A 11 11.57 1.20 -14.58
N PHE A 12 11.93 2.18 -13.74
CA PHE A 12 13.19 2.19 -12.99
C PHE A 12 13.23 1.05 -11.98
N ALA A 13 14.36 0.34 -11.92
CA ALA A 13 14.62 -0.71 -10.96
C ALA A 13 15.24 -0.13 -9.68
N CYS A 14 14.75 -0.55 -8.53
CA CYS A 14 15.30 -0.23 -7.22
C CYS A 14 15.71 -1.54 -6.51
N LEU A 15 16.98 -1.66 -6.15
CA LEU A 15 17.53 -2.80 -5.42
C LEU A 15 17.71 -2.47 -3.94
N SER A 16 17.33 -3.41 -3.10
CA SER A 16 17.44 -3.31 -1.65
C SER A 16 17.77 -4.67 -1.04
N LEU A 17 18.21 -4.63 0.22
CA LEU A 17 18.40 -5.84 1.03
C LEU A 17 17.16 -6.07 1.87
N LEU A 18 16.75 -7.33 1.98
CA LEU A 18 15.57 -7.74 2.70
C LEU A 18 15.95 -8.74 3.81
N PRO A 19 16.09 -8.27 5.06
CA PRO A 19 16.42 -9.15 6.18
C PRO A 19 15.20 -9.99 6.60
N GLN A 20 15.39 -11.30 6.70
CA GLN A 20 14.38 -12.20 7.28
C GLN A 20 14.25 -11.95 8.77
N ARG A 21 13.04 -12.07 9.28
CA ARG A 21 12.70 -11.90 10.69
C ARG A 21 12.14 -13.20 11.24
N ASP A 22 12.70 -13.65 12.36
CA ASP A 22 12.00 -14.60 13.22
C ASP A 22 10.99 -13.83 14.08
N PRO A 23 9.71 -14.23 14.18
CA PRO A 23 8.72 -13.53 14.99
C PRO A 23 9.08 -13.39 16.47
N SER A 24 9.99 -14.22 17.00
CA SER A 24 10.50 -14.07 18.37
C SER A 24 11.41 -12.86 18.55
N LEU A 25 11.90 -12.27 17.45
CA LEU A 25 12.74 -11.07 17.48
C LEU A 25 11.90 -9.80 17.60
N PRO A 26 12.44 -8.75 18.25
CA PRO A 26 11.73 -7.48 18.43
C PRO A 26 11.35 -6.83 17.10
N GLN A 27 10.34 -5.97 17.16
CA GLN A 27 9.87 -5.20 16.01
C GLN A 27 10.92 -4.21 15.52
N GLU A 28 11.72 -3.65 16.41
CA GLU A 28 12.88 -2.83 16.09
C GLU A 28 14.13 -3.54 16.59
N PHE A 29 15.08 -3.78 15.70
CA PHE A 29 16.29 -4.57 15.99
C PHE A 29 17.54 -3.77 15.63
N PRO A 30 18.30 -3.26 16.62
CA PRO A 30 19.56 -2.60 16.34
C PRO A 30 20.58 -3.63 15.84
N VAL A 31 21.21 -3.33 14.72
CA VAL A 31 22.26 -4.15 14.13
C VAL A 31 23.54 -3.35 13.98
N SER A 32 24.65 -4.07 13.93
CA SER A 32 25.99 -3.54 13.66
C SER A 32 26.61 -4.33 12.50
N GLY A 33 27.48 -3.69 11.73
CA GLY A 33 28.18 -4.33 10.62
C GLY A 33 28.70 -3.32 9.61
N HIS A 34 29.20 -3.83 8.49
CA HIS A 34 29.64 -2.98 7.37
C HIS A 34 28.44 -2.27 6.74
N GLY A 35 28.68 -1.10 6.12
CA GLY A 35 27.65 -0.35 5.40
C GLY A 35 26.69 0.46 6.28
N ASP A 36 27.09 0.73 7.54
CA ASP A 36 26.35 1.55 8.51
C ASP A 36 24.86 1.20 8.59
N PRO A 37 24.53 -0.03 9.04
CA PRO A 37 23.18 -0.51 8.91
C PRO A 37 22.21 0.25 9.83
N PRO A 38 21.03 0.62 9.34
CA PRO A 38 19.98 1.18 10.19
C PRO A 38 19.46 0.11 11.15
N ALA A 39 18.72 0.54 12.18
CA ALA A 39 17.90 -0.39 12.95
C ALA A 39 16.89 -1.08 12.01
N LEU A 40 16.78 -2.41 12.12
CA LEU A 40 15.84 -3.18 11.31
C LEU A 40 14.44 -3.01 11.89
N LEU A 41 13.48 -2.56 11.08
CA LEU A 41 12.10 -2.35 11.48
C LEU A 41 11.21 -3.44 10.90
N ALA A 42 10.32 -4.02 11.70
CA ALA A 42 9.44 -5.09 11.24
C ALA A 42 8.52 -4.56 10.14
N LEU A 43 8.45 -5.29 9.04
CA LEU A 43 7.50 -5.04 7.95
C LEU A 43 6.29 -5.97 8.08
N GLN A 44 6.57 -7.26 8.28
CA GLN A 44 5.59 -8.32 8.50
C GLN A 44 6.22 -9.43 9.36
N ASP A 45 5.46 -10.48 9.67
CA ASP A 45 5.92 -11.54 10.60
C ASP A 45 7.30 -12.09 10.26
N GLU A 46 7.55 -12.36 8.98
CA GLU A 46 8.74 -13.06 8.49
C GLU A 46 9.83 -12.11 7.97
N TRP A 47 9.59 -10.79 7.96
CA TRP A 47 10.47 -9.84 7.28
C TRP A 47 10.61 -8.52 8.02
N TYR A 48 11.85 -8.02 8.07
CA TYR A 48 12.12 -6.62 8.30
C TYR A 48 11.87 -5.80 7.03
N GLN A 49 11.82 -4.48 7.16
CA GLN A 49 11.72 -3.54 6.06
C GLN A 49 12.93 -3.63 5.13
N ASP A 50 12.73 -3.25 3.88
CA ASP A 50 13.79 -3.16 2.90
C ASP A 50 14.83 -2.13 3.35
N VAL A 51 16.11 -2.50 3.24
CA VAL A 51 17.23 -1.61 3.56
C VAL A 51 17.96 -1.26 2.28
N ALA A 52 17.87 0.03 1.90
CA ALA A 52 18.72 0.60 0.88
C ALA A 52 20.14 0.77 1.44
N VAL A 53 21.12 0.15 0.81
CA VAL A 53 22.53 0.28 1.22
C VAL A 53 23.29 1.14 0.21
N PRO A 54 24.17 2.04 0.68
CA PRO A 54 25.14 2.70 -0.19
C PRO A 54 26.01 1.66 -0.90
N GLU A 55 26.45 1.97 -2.12
CA GLU A 55 27.38 1.10 -2.89
C GLU A 55 26.87 -0.35 -3.07
N ILE A 56 25.56 -0.53 -3.33
CA ILE A 56 24.92 -1.84 -3.49
C ILE A 56 25.66 -2.76 -4.48
N SER A 57 26.28 -2.22 -5.54
CA SER A 57 27.12 -3.00 -6.48
C SER A 57 28.24 -3.78 -5.77
N SER A 58 28.92 -3.12 -4.83
CA SER A 58 30.03 -3.71 -4.06
C SER A 58 29.52 -4.73 -3.06
N VAL A 59 28.40 -4.40 -2.39
CA VAL A 59 27.73 -5.28 -1.43
C VAL A 59 27.27 -6.58 -2.09
N LEU A 60 26.65 -6.54 -3.27
CA LEU A 60 26.20 -7.73 -3.99
C LEU A 60 27.37 -8.64 -4.36
N ARG A 61 28.51 -8.06 -4.75
CA ARG A 61 29.70 -8.81 -5.19
C ARG A 61 30.49 -9.40 -4.02
N ARG A 62 30.69 -8.63 -2.94
CA ARG A 62 31.54 -9.03 -1.80
C ARG A 62 30.77 -9.69 -0.67
N GLY A 63 29.45 -9.48 -0.62
CA GLY A 63 28.60 -9.91 0.48
C GLY A 63 28.58 -8.90 1.63
N LEU A 64 27.73 -9.19 2.60
CA LEU A 64 27.49 -8.33 3.75
C LEU A 64 27.07 -9.15 4.97
N VAL A 65 27.53 -8.73 6.14
CA VAL A 65 27.17 -9.34 7.41
C VAL A 65 26.72 -8.26 8.37
N TRP A 66 25.52 -8.44 8.91
CA TRP A 66 24.99 -7.68 10.04
C TRP A 66 24.74 -8.59 11.22
N GLN A 67 24.92 -8.06 12.42
CA GLN A 67 24.76 -8.79 13.66
C GLN A 67 24.19 -7.91 14.77
N GLY A 68 23.46 -8.52 15.68
CA GLY A 68 23.09 -7.91 16.95
C GLY A 68 22.70 -8.96 17.98
N GLU A 69 22.18 -8.51 19.12
CA GLU A 69 21.87 -9.40 20.24
C GLU A 69 20.39 -9.31 20.62
N ALA A 70 19.78 -10.46 20.85
CA ALA A 70 18.41 -10.60 21.32
C ALA A 70 18.35 -11.69 22.38
N ASN A 71 17.78 -11.41 23.55
CA ASN A 71 17.60 -12.41 24.62
C ASN A 71 18.90 -13.16 25.00
N GLY A 72 20.05 -12.46 24.93
CA GLY A 72 21.38 -13.05 25.21
C GLY A 72 21.92 -13.97 24.10
N GLN A 73 21.29 -14.01 22.93
CA GLN A 73 21.75 -14.74 21.76
C GLN A 73 22.20 -13.77 20.66
N SER A 74 23.31 -14.08 20.00
CA SER A 74 23.75 -13.34 18.82
C SER A 74 22.97 -13.80 17.60
N VAL A 75 22.34 -12.85 16.91
CA VAL A 75 21.59 -13.06 15.68
C VAL A 75 22.37 -12.44 14.53
N ARG A 76 22.49 -13.15 13.41
CA ARG A 76 23.30 -12.74 12.26
C ARG A 76 22.50 -12.81 10.97
N TRP A 77 22.55 -11.72 10.20
CA TRP A 77 22.09 -11.66 8.82
C TRP A 77 23.29 -11.68 7.89
N ASN A 78 23.27 -12.60 6.93
CA ASN A 78 24.36 -12.78 5.98
C ASN A 78 23.80 -12.71 4.55
N LEU A 79 24.45 -11.92 3.70
CA LEU A 79 24.35 -11.96 2.25
C LEU A 79 25.70 -12.46 1.72
N SER A 80 25.68 -13.59 1.04
CA SER A 80 26.88 -14.12 0.41
C SER A 80 27.16 -13.35 -0.88
N GLY A 81 28.40 -12.87 -1.06
CA GLY A 81 28.81 -12.19 -2.28
C GLY A 81 28.79 -13.13 -3.48
N ARG A 82 28.20 -12.69 -4.60
CA ARG A 82 28.02 -13.47 -5.82
C ARG A 82 28.13 -12.58 -7.04
N GLU A 83 28.32 -13.21 -8.21
CA GLU A 83 28.29 -12.52 -9.51
C GLU A 83 26.93 -12.64 -10.21
N ILE A 84 26.06 -13.52 -9.71
CA ILE A 84 24.74 -13.82 -10.29
C ILE A 84 23.73 -13.99 -9.15
N TYR A 85 22.57 -13.34 -9.31
CA TYR A 85 21.39 -13.51 -8.47
C TYR A 85 20.19 -13.83 -9.37
N VAL A 86 19.46 -14.87 -9.01
CA VAL A 86 18.15 -15.15 -9.58
C VAL A 86 17.11 -14.48 -8.69
N LEU A 87 16.24 -13.67 -9.25
CA LEU A 87 15.17 -12.95 -8.55
C LEU A 87 13.82 -13.41 -9.11
N GLY A 88 12.94 -13.93 -8.26
CA GLY A 88 11.61 -14.41 -8.66
C GLY A 88 10.51 -13.77 -7.84
N HIS A 89 9.27 -13.89 -8.29
CA HIS A 89 8.13 -13.42 -7.51
C HIS A 89 8.03 -14.14 -6.16
N HIS A 90 7.66 -13.38 -5.13
CA HIS A 90 7.41 -13.89 -3.80
C HIS A 90 5.91 -13.80 -3.48
N ASN A 91 5.34 -14.84 -2.86
CA ASN A 91 3.89 -14.94 -2.66
C ASN A 91 3.33 -13.92 -1.64
N SER A 92 4.19 -13.31 -0.82
CA SER A 92 3.80 -12.32 0.20
C SER A 92 4.51 -10.98 0.07
N LEU A 93 5.34 -10.78 -0.95
CA LEU A 93 6.09 -9.53 -1.13
C LEU A 93 5.96 -9.05 -2.55
N ASN A 94 5.75 -7.74 -2.72
CA ASN A 94 5.79 -7.12 -4.03
C ASN A 94 7.21 -7.19 -4.63
N GLY A 95 7.32 -7.22 -5.96
CA GLY A 95 8.60 -7.27 -6.67
C GLY A 95 9.18 -8.67 -6.79
N TYR A 96 10.50 -8.70 -7.01
CA TYR A 96 11.28 -9.91 -7.21
C TYR A 96 12.28 -10.06 -6.05
N VAL A 97 12.29 -11.23 -5.41
CA VAL A 97 13.16 -11.55 -4.26
C VAL A 97 14.12 -12.66 -4.68
N SER A 98 15.33 -12.66 -4.12
CA SER A 98 16.34 -13.67 -4.45
C SER A 98 15.84 -15.10 -4.22
N LYS A 99 16.17 -15.94 -5.19
CA LYS A 99 15.89 -17.37 -5.22
C LYS A 99 17.21 -18.13 -5.37
N PRO A 100 17.29 -19.37 -4.87
CA PRO A 100 18.48 -20.18 -5.01
C PRO A 100 18.77 -20.59 -6.46
N ARG A 101 17.72 -20.64 -7.31
CA ARG A 101 17.81 -21.04 -8.71
C ARG A 101 16.64 -20.51 -9.56
N LEU A 102 16.75 -20.66 -10.88
CA LEU A 102 15.63 -20.50 -11.80
C LEU A 102 14.57 -21.59 -11.58
N GLU A 103 13.31 -21.20 -11.75
CA GLU A 103 12.09 -22.00 -11.56
C GLU A 103 11.37 -22.11 -12.91
N ILE A 104 10.97 -23.33 -13.29
CA ILE A 104 10.31 -23.57 -14.59
C ILE A 104 8.91 -22.95 -14.58
N GLY A 105 8.59 -22.24 -15.66
CA GLY A 105 7.25 -21.68 -15.92
C GLY A 105 6.96 -20.35 -15.22
N GLU A 106 7.94 -19.77 -14.52
CA GLU A 106 7.78 -18.50 -13.81
C GLU A 106 8.47 -17.36 -14.56
N ASP A 107 7.97 -16.12 -14.40
CA ASP A 107 8.69 -14.93 -14.82
C ASP A 107 9.71 -14.53 -13.75
N GLN A 108 10.96 -14.39 -14.16
CA GLN A 108 12.08 -14.11 -13.27
C GLN A 108 13.01 -13.07 -13.89
N ILE A 109 13.87 -12.54 -13.03
CA ILE A 109 14.94 -11.61 -13.39
C ILE A 109 16.26 -12.22 -12.98
N VAL A 110 17.22 -12.20 -13.88
CA VAL A 110 18.60 -12.59 -13.58
C VAL A 110 19.44 -11.33 -13.49
N LEU A 111 19.94 -11.03 -12.30
CA LEU A 111 20.88 -9.95 -12.06
C LEU A 111 22.30 -10.54 -12.12
N CYS A 112 23.14 -10.07 -13.04
CA CYS A 112 24.53 -10.53 -13.16
C CYS A 112 25.52 -9.41 -13.41
N THR A 113 26.80 -9.67 -13.16
CA THR A 113 27.87 -8.73 -13.51
C THR A 113 27.99 -8.60 -15.03
N GLU A 114 28.40 -7.41 -15.51
CA GLU A 114 28.54 -7.15 -16.95
C GLU A 114 29.43 -8.19 -17.64
N ASP A 115 30.54 -8.57 -17.00
CA ASP A 115 31.52 -9.54 -17.51
C ASP A 115 30.93 -10.96 -17.69
N ARG A 116 29.83 -11.27 -17.00
CA ARG A 116 29.15 -12.58 -17.08
C ARG A 116 27.96 -12.58 -18.04
N ARG A 117 27.58 -11.43 -18.61
CA ARG A 117 26.33 -11.28 -19.37
C ARG A 117 26.17 -12.33 -20.47
N GLU A 118 27.15 -12.51 -21.34
CA GLU A 118 27.04 -13.42 -22.49
C GLU A 118 26.87 -14.88 -22.04
N ALA A 119 27.65 -15.32 -21.04
CA ALA A 119 27.55 -16.67 -20.49
C ALA A 119 26.19 -16.92 -19.79
N VAL A 120 25.65 -15.89 -19.14
CA VAL A 120 24.31 -15.94 -18.53
C VAL A 120 23.22 -16.03 -19.60
N LEU A 121 23.33 -15.27 -20.69
CA LEU A 121 22.38 -15.34 -21.81
C LEU A 121 22.41 -16.72 -22.49
N ASP A 122 23.59 -17.31 -22.67
CA ASP A 122 23.74 -18.68 -23.18
C ASP A 122 23.04 -19.70 -22.26
N ALA A 123 23.25 -19.60 -20.94
CA ALA A 123 22.62 -20.49 -19.96
C ALA A 123 21.09 -20.34 -19.92
N ILE A 124 20.57 -19.10 -20.00
CA ILE A 124 19.13 -18.81 -20.08
C ILE A 124 18.52 -19.43 -21.35
N ARG A 125 19.20 -19.29 -22.50
CA ARG A 125 18.78 -19.90 -23.76
C ARG A 125 18.76 -21.43 -23.68
N LEU A 126 19.74 -22.03 -23.01
CA LEU A 126 19.81 -23.48 -22.80
C LEU A 126 18.58 -24.02 -22.02
N ALA A 127 18.07 -23.25 -21.05
CA ALA A 127 16.86 -23.60 -20.30
C ALA A 127 15.54 -23.36 -21.06
N GLY A 128 15.62 -22.97 -22.35
CA GLY A 128 14.46 -22.74 -23.21
C GLY A 128 13.69 -21.45 -22.91
N SER A 129 14.29 -20.53 -22.16
CA SER A 129 13.70 -19.22 -21.88
C SER A 129 13.66 -18.35 -23.13
N PRO A 130 12.65 -17.46 -23.29
CA PRO A 130 12.71 -16.41 -24.30
C PRO A 130 13.89 -15.46 -24.07
N ASP A 131 14.25 -14.71 -25.12
CA ASP A 131 15.29 -13.68 -25.05
C ASP A 131 14.86 -12.57 -24.07
N PRO A 132 15.64 -12.31 -23.00
CA PRO A 132 15.27 -11.34 -22.00
C PRO A 132 15.53 -9.91 -22.47
N SER A 133 14.73 -8.96 -21.96
CA SER A 133 15.05 -7.54 -22.05
C SER A 133 16.20 -7.20 -21.10
N ILE A 134 17.17 -6.43 -21.58
CA ILE A 134 18.35 -6.04 -20.79
C ILE A 134 18.10 -4.67 -20.17
N LEU A 135 18.30 -4.57 -18.86
CA LEU A 135 18.23 -3.33 -18.10
C LEU A 135 19.62 -2.97 -17.59
N THR A 136 19.98 -1.69 -17.75
CA THR A 136 21.29 -1.13 -17.40
C THR A 136 21.14 0.02 -16.39
N GLY A 137 22.24 0.71 -16.07
CA GLY A 137 22.25 1.70 -14.98
C GLY A 137 21.42 2.95 -15.21
N ASP A 138 21.09 3.28 -16.45
CA ASP A 138 20.10 4.29 -16.82
C ASP A 138 18.68 3.94 -16.34
N LEU A 139 18.41 2.66 -16.06
CA LEU A 139 17.15 2.15 -15.53
C LEU A 139 17.27 1.74 -14.06
N GLY A 140 18.24 2.27 -13.32
CA GLY A 140 18.38 2.05 -11.86
C GLY A 140 19.12 0.75 -11.48
N VAL A 141 19.64 0.00 -12.45
CA VAL A 141 20.52 -1.14 -12.15
C VAL A 141 21.88 -0.63 -11.64
N PRO A 142 22.52 -1.27 -10.63
CA PRO A 142 23.77 -0.78 -10.09
C PRO A 142 24.92 -0.83 -11.11
N ALA A 143 25.85 0.12 -11.04
CA ALA A 143 26.99 0.16 -11.95
C ALA A 143 27.79 -1.15 -11.92
N GLY A 144 28.17 -1.66 -13.10
CA GLY A 144 28.87 -2.94 -13.27
C GLY A 144 27.97 -4.19 -13.22
N TRP A 145 26.65 -3.99 -13.16
CA TRP A 145 25.63 -5.04 -13.17
C TRP A 145 24.61 -4.80 -14.30
N VAL A 146 24.00 -5.88 -14.76
CA VAL A 146 22.86 -5.88 -15.68
C VAL A 146 21.73 -6.74 -15.12
N ALA A 147 20.49 -6.34 -15.36
CA ALA A 147 19.32 -7.15 -15.04
C ALA A 147 18.66 -7.64 -16.33
N LEU A 148 18.53 -8.95 -16.45
CA LEU A 148 17.88 -9.64 -17.57
C LEU A 148 16.45 -9.95 -17.15
N LYS A 149 15.49 -9.20 -17.69
CA LYS A 149 14.06 -9.29 -17.34
C LYS A 149 13.29 -10.10 -18.38
N GLY A 150 12.31 -10.89 -17.94
CA GLY A 150 11.52 -11.76 -18.81
C GLY A 150 12.10 -13.17 -18.91
N VAL A 151 12.93 -13.59 -17.94
CA VAL A 151 13.53 -14.92 -17.94
C VAL A 151 12.49 -15.91 -17.46
N SER A 152 12.06 -16.82 -18.34
CA SER A 152 11.04 -17.82 -18.04
C SER A 152 11.44 -19.18 -18.61
N PRO A 153 12.20 -19.98 -17.84
CA PRO A 153 12.65 -21.29 -18.26
C PRO A 153 11.49 -22.23 -18.57
N LYS A 154 11.66 -23.06 -19.60
CA LYS A 154 10.62 -24.02 -20.06
C LYS A 154 11.00 -25.47 -19.84
N SER A 155 12.29 -25.74 -19.67
CA SER A 155 12.82 -27.09 -19.57
C SER A 155 13.86 -27.18 -18.47
N PRO A 156 13.94 -28.31 -17.77
CA PRO A 156 15.03 -28.56 -16.82
C PRO A 156 16.37 -28.65 -17.54
N VAL A 157 17.44 -28.25 -16.86
CA VAL A 157 18.81 -28.39 -17.35
C VAL A 157 19.59 -29.28 -16.37
N PRO A 158 20.20 -30.38 -16.84
CA PRO A 158 20.99 -31.25 -15.96
C PRO A 158 22.17 -30.49 -15.34
N PRO A 159 22.51 -30.76 -14.06
CA PRO A 159 23.62 -30.10 -13.41
C PRO A 159 24.96 -30.51 -14.04
N ARG A 160 25.90 -29.57 -14.14
CA ARG A 160 27.27 -29.84 -14.59
C ARG A 160 28.14 -30.26 -13.41
N SER A 161 29.20 -31.01 -13.72
CA SER A 161 30.15 -31.53 -12.73
C SER A 161 31.21 -30.51 -12.28
N ASP A 162 31.25 -29.32 -12.89
CA ASP A 162 32.27 -28.29 -12.65
C ASP A 162 31.92 -27.33 -11.49
N GLY A 163 30.68 -27.32 -11.02
CA GLY A 163 30.24 -26.53 -9.87
C GLY A 163 30.29 -25.01 -10.10
N ASP A 164 30.15 -24.57 -11.36
CA ASP A 164 30.14 -23.16 -11.73
C ASP A 164 28.93 -22.42 -11.10
N ILE A 165 29.08 -21.12 -10.83
CA ILE A 165 27.99 -20.25 -10.36
C ILE A 165 26.82 -20.19 -11.37
N LEU A 166 27.07 -20.50 -12.65
CA LEU A 166 26.03 -20.63 -13.66
C LEU A 166 25.00 -21.75 -13.36
N GLU A 167 25.32 -22.70 -12.49
CA GLU A 167 24.37 -23.74 -12.04
C GLU A 167 23.11 -23.17 -11.37
N VAL A 168 23.14 -21.93 -10.87
CA VAL A 168 21.93 -21.26 -10.36
C VAL A 168 20.90 -21.02 -11.48
N LEU A 169 21.33 -21.02 -12.73
CA LEU A 169 20.49 -20.86 -13.92
C LEU A 169 20.00 -22.19 -14.48
N HIS A 170 20.33 -23.31 -13.85
CA HIS A 170 19.81 -24.62 -14.23
C HIS A 170 18.57 -24.94 -13.40
N PRO A 171 17.36 -24.77 -13.98
CA PRO A 171 16.15 -25.16 -13.30
C PRO A 171 16.11 -26.68 -13.12
N LEU A 172 15.61 -27.11 -11.96
CA LEU A 172 15.35 -28.52 -11.67
C LEU A 172 13.97 -28.91 -12.20
N ALA A 173 13.77 -30.21 -12.42
CA ALA A 173 12.47 -30.78 -12.77
C ALA A 173 11.50 -30.87 -11.57
N ASP A 174 11.82 -30.20 -10.46
CA ASP A 174 11.04 -30.30 -9.23
C ASP A 174 9.66 -29.65 -9.39
N VAL A 175 8.68 -30.25 -8.71
CA VAL A 175 7.33 -29.69 -8.56
C VAL A 175 7.20 -29.07 -7.17
N GLU A 176 6.77 -27.82 -7.10
CA GLU A 176 6.46 -27.13 -5.85
C GLU A 176 4.95 -26.91 -5.71
N ILE A 177 4.40 -27.17 -4.51
CA ILE A 177 3.04 -26.77 -4.15
C ILE A 177 3.04 -25.32 -3.68
N VAL A 178 2.22 -24.49 -4.31
CA VAL A 178 2.09 -23.07 -3.98
C VAL A 178 0.65 -22.72 -3.63
N PHE A 179 0.51 -21.85 -2.63
CA PHE A 179 -0.75 -21.26 -2.19
C PHE A 179 -0.74 -19.77 -2.56
N ASP A 180 -1.67 -19.35 -3.40
CA ASP A 180 -1.81 -17.94 -3.80
C ASP A 180 -3.26 -17.45 -3.65
N GLY A 181 -3.48 -16.13 -3.67
CA GLY A 181 -4.80 -15.55 -3.48
C GLY A 181 -5.41 -15.81 -2.10
N GLY A 182 -6.74 -15.71 -2.03
CA GLY A 182 -7.49 -15.73 -0.78
C GLY A 182 -7.19 -14.52 0.11
N ILE A 183 -7.72 -14.54 1.33
CA ILE A 183 -7.34 -13.59 2.38
C ILE A 183 -6.50 -14.34 3.40
N ARG A 184 -5.17 -14.18 3.30
CA ARG A 184 -4.21 -14.79 4.20
C ARG A 184 -4.24 -14.05 5.54
N LEU A 185 -4.45 -14.79 6.63
CA LEU A 185 -4.47 -14.23 7.99
C LEU A 185 -3.04 -14.12 8.53
N TYR A 186 -2.30 -15.23 8.50
CA TYR A 186 -0.92 -15.32 8.93
C TYR A 186 -0.27 -16.56 8.29
N ARG A 187 1.02 -16.52 7.95
CA ARG A 187 1.81 -17.68 7.47
C ARG A 187 1.03 -18.68 6.59
N THR A 188 0.56 -19.81 7.08
CA THR A 188 -0.15 -20.80 6.26
C THR A 188 -1.64 -20.86 6.59
N SER A 189 -2.20 -19.77 7.11
CA SER A 189 -3.60 -19.65 7.52
C SER A 189 -4.36 -18.66 6.65
N TRP A 190 -5.57 -19.02 6.26
CA TRP A 190 -6.48 -18.21 5.44
C TRP A 190 -7.84 -18.05 6.10
N LEU A 191 -8.53 -16.96 5.74
CA LEU A 191 -9.86 -16.65 6.23
C LEU A 191 -10.91 -17.56 5.61
N ALA A 192 -11.81 -18.08 6.44
CA ALA A 192 -12.99 -18.82 5.99
C ALA A 192 -13.81 -18.03 4.95
N GLY A 193 -14.19 -18.70 3.86
CA GLY A 193 -14.84 -18.08 2.70
C GLY A 193 -13.90 -17.42 1.71
N TYR A 194 -12.60 -17.31 2.04
CA TYR A 194 -11.55 -16.77 1.17
C TYR A 194 -10.28 -17.65 1.20
N PRO A 195 -10.39 -18.95 0.87
CA PRO A 195 -9.27 -19.89 0.90
C PRO A 195 -8.19 -19.55 -0.16
N PRO A 196 -6.96 -20.09 -0.02
CA PRO A 196 -5.96 -19.95 -1.06
C PRO A 196 -6.37 -20.71 -2.33
N ARG A 197 -5.76 -20.43 -3.46
CA ARG A 197 -5.75 -21.35 -4.61
C ARG A 197 -4.53 -22.26 -4.48
N ILE A 198 -4.73 -23.54 -4.73
CA ILE A 198 -3.67 -24.54 -4.69
C ILE A 198 -3.14 -24.71 -6.10
N ARG A 199 -1.87 -24.41 -6.33
CA ARG A 199 -1.22 -24.55 -7.65
C ARG A 199 0.06 -25.36 -7.54
N LEU A 200 0.47 -25.89 -8.68
CA LEU A 200 1.77 -26.53 -8.85
C LEU A 200 2.66 -25.63 -9.71
N LYS A 201 3.88 -25.37 -9.24
CA LYS A 201 4.95 -24.75 -10.02
C LYS A 201 5.94 -25.80 -10.49
N GLY A 202 6.73 -25.47 -11.51
CA GLY A 202 7.72 -26.37 -12.07
C GLY A 202 7.14 -27.30 -13.14
N MET A 203 7.65 -28.52 -13.23
CA MET A 203 7.19 -29.53 -14.19
C MET A 203 5.89 -30.20 -13.74
N ALA A 204 4.77 -29.48 -13.78
CA ALA A 204 3.48 -29.97 -13.27
C ALA A 204 3.04 -31.34 -13.86
N VAL A 205 3.49 -31.70 -15.07
CA VAL A 205 3.24 -33.03 -15.68
C VAL A 205 3.88 -34.16 -14.85
N GLU A 206 4.99 -33.90 -14.18
CA GLU A 206 5.72 -34.87 -13.34
C GLU A 206 5.14 -34.96 -11.92
N ALA A 207 4.21 -34.07 -11.54
CA ALA A 207 3.62 -34.04 -10.21
C ALA A 207 2.79 -35.28 -9.87
N GLY A 208 2.37 -36.03 -10.89
CA GLY A 208 1.46 -37.17 -10.75
C GLY A 208 0.10 -36.73 -10.24
N ARG A 209 -0.49 -37.53 -9.33
CA ARG A 209 -1.78 -37.21 -8.71
C ARG A 209 -1.60 -36.20 -7.59
N VAL A 210 -2.46 -35.19 -7.56
CA VAL A 210 -2.56 -34.24 -6.46
C VAL A 210 -3.64 -34.72 -5.50
N LEU A 211 -3.29 -34.85 -4.23
CA LEU A 211 -4.20 -35.20 -3.15
C LEU A 211 -4.35 -34.00 -2.22
N ILE A 212 -5.58 -33.70 -1.81
CA ILE A 212 -5.85 -32.76 -0.72
C ILE A 212 -6.61 -33.54 0.35
N ASP A 213 -6.03 -33.64 1.54
CA ASP A 213 -6.52 -34.45 2.66
C ASP A 213 -6.75 -35.93 2.29
N GLY A 214 -5.86 -36.45 1.44
CA GLY A 214 -5.94 -37.83 0.93
C GLY A 214 -7.00 -38.05 -0.15
N VAL A 215 -7.75 -37.02 -0.54
CA VAL A 215 -8.73 -37.08 -1.63
C VAL A 215 -8.12 -36.53 -2.91
N GLU A 216 -8.27 -37.26 -4.02
CA GLU A 216 -7.76 -36.83 -5.33
C GLU A 216 -8.41 -35.51 -5.74
N ALA A 217 -7.57 -34.51 -6.00
CA ALA A 217 -7.96 -33.17 -6.37
C ALA A 217 -8.03 -33.02 -7.89
N GLY A 218 -9.10 -32.44 -8.38
CA GLY A 218 -9.28 -32.14 -9.79
C GLY A 218 -8.72 -30.76 -10.14
N PRO A 219 -8.15 -30.59 -11.35
CA PRO A 219 -7.78 -29.26 -11.84
C PRO A 219 -9.05 -28.44 -12.11
N LEU A 220 -8.99 -27.16 -11.78
CA LEU A 220 -9.97 -26.13 -12.07
C LEU A 220 -9.58 -25.36 -13.34
N PRO A 221 -10.53 -24.61 -13.95
CA PRO A 221 -10.26 -23.88 -15.20
C PRO A 221 -9.13 -22.84 -15.11
N ASP A 222 -8.81 -22.36 -13.91
CA ASP A 222 -7.76 -21.37 -13.67
C ASP A 222 -6.40 -22.00 -13.30
N GLY A 223 -6.26 -23.31 -13.52
CA GLY A 223 -5.06 -24.10 -13.25
C GLY A 223 -4.84 -24.46 -11.78
N SER A 224 -5.76 -24.08 -10.89
CA SER A 224 -5.69 -24.49 -9.48
C SER A 224 -6.27 -25.89 -9.26
N PHE A 225 -6.02 -26.50 -8.10
CA PHE A 225 -6.54 -27.80 -7.71
C PHE A 225 -7.55 -27.66 -6.58
N ALA A 226 -8.60 -28.46 -6.62
CA ALA A 226 -9.61 -28.54 -5.56
C ALA A 226 -10.12 -29.97 -5.36
N SER A 227 -10.46 -30.30 -4.12
CA SER A 227 -11.14 -31.55 -3.75
C SER A 227 -12.32 -31.24 -2.82
N PRO A 228 -13.33 -32.10 -2.68
CA PRO A 228 -14.46 -31.81 -1.78
C PRO A 228 -14.02 -31.50 -0.34
N GLY A 229 -14.35 -30.31 0.16
CA GLY A 229 -14.08 -29.90 1.54
C GLY A 229 -12.72 -29.25 1.79
N TRP A 230 -11.92 -29.03 0.75
CA TRP A 230 -10.62 -28.34 0.81
C TRP A 230 -10.71 -26.91 1.40
N ASP A 231 -11.87 -26.28 1.32
CA ASP A 231 -12.13 -24.90 1.75
C ASP A 231 -12.80 -24.79 3.13
N ARG A 232 -12.92 -25.91 3.87
CA ARG A 232 -13.58 -25.96 5.18
C ARG A 232 -12.66 -25.47 6.29
N LEU A 233 -13.22 -25.17 7.46
CA LEU A 233 -12.41 -24.84 8.64
C LEU A 233 -11.52 -26.03 9.05
N GLY A 234 -10.26 -25.73 9.39
CA GLY A 234 -9.30 -26.72 9.88
C GLY A 234 -7.96 -26.66 9.15
N THR A 235 -7.10 -27.65 9.43
CA THR A 235 -5.83 -27.83 8.74
C THR A 235 -6.00 -28.80 7.59
N HIS A 236 -5.45 -28.44 6.45
CA HIS A 236 -5.45 -29.20 5.21
C HIS A 236 -4.02 -29.52 4.79
N VAL A 237 -3.83 -30.66 4.13
CA VAL A 237 -2.55 -31.07 3.57
C VAL A 237 -2.72 -31.36 2.09
N VAL A 238 -1.89 -30.70 1.28
CA VAL A 238 -1.76 -30.98 -0.14
C VAL A 238 -0.53 -31.84 -0.35
N TRP A 239 -0.68 -32.89 -1.13
CA TRP A 239 0.39 -33.83 -1.46
C TRP A 239 0.42 -34.07 -2.97
N CYS A 240 1.62 -34.14 -3.52
CA CYS A 240 1.90 -34.65 -4.87
C CYS A 240 3.13 -35.57 -4.80
N HIS A 241 3.52 -36.17 -5.92
CA HIS A 241 4.56 -37.20 -5.94
C HIS A 241 5.88 -36.79 -5.23
N SER A 242 6.30 -35.53 -5.39
CA SER A 242 7.58 -35.02 -4.90
C SER A 242 7.47 -34.05 -3.72
N ALA A 243 6.28 -33.59 -3.34
CA ALA A 243 6.12 -32.52 -2.36
C ALA A 243 4.85 -32.66 -1.51
N SER A 244 4.91 -32.08 -0.30
CA SER A 244 3.78 -31.98 0.62
C SER A 244 3.80 -30.61 1.28
N LYS A 245 2.63 -29.97 1.41
CA LYS A 245 2.50 -28.65 2.06
C LYS A 245 1.16 -28.55 2.77
N SER A 246 1.14 -27.91 3.94
CA SER A 246 -0.07 -27.71 4.73
C SER A 246 -0.51 -26.26 4.74
N TYR A 247 -1.82 -26.06 4.88
CA TYR A 247 -2.44 -24.78 5.17
C TYR A 247 -3.59 -24.96 6.17
N SER A 248 -4.09 -23.89 6.74
CA SER A 248 -5.30 -23.89 7.55
C SER A 248 -6.29 -22.84 7.07
N ILE A 249 -7.56 -23.10 7.34
CA ILE A 249 -8.64 -22.16 7.16
C ILE A 249 -9.28 -21.92 8.52
N GLU A 250 -9.39 -20.65 8.88
CA GLU A 250 -9.77 -20.22 10.21
C GLU A 250 -10.94 -19.24 10.14
N PRO A 251 -11.79 -19.22 11.18
CA PRO A 251 -12.80 -18.19 11.30
C PRO A 251 -12.09 -16.82 11.38
N GLY A 252 -12.71 -15.80 10.80
CA GLY A 252 -12.24 -14.42 10.99
C GLY A 252 -12.37 -14.03 12.45
N ALA A 253 -11.55 -13.07 12.89
CA ALA A 253 -11.70 -12.51 14.23
C ALA A 253 -13.08 -11.87 14.37
N ASP A 254 -13.79 -12.18 15.46
CA ASP A 254 -15.11 -11.59 15.79
C ASP A 254 -15.03 -10.08 16.09
N GLY A 255 -13.82 -9.53 16.20
CA GLY A 255 -13.55 -8.11 16.40
C GLY A 255 -12.18 -7.73 15.83
N TRP A 256 -12.06 -6.48 15.38
CA TRP A 256 -10.80 -5.92 14.90
C TRP A 256 -10.22 -5.02 15.98
N GLU A 257 -8.92 -5.16 16.25
CA GLU A 257 -8.21 -4.17 17.06
C GLU A 257 -8.17 -2.85 16.27
N THR A 258 -8.78 -1.81 16.83
CA THR A 258 -8.69 -0.47 16.26
C THR A 258 -7.32 0.11 16.61
N TRP A 259 -6.56 0.52 15.61
CA TRP A 259 -5.29 1.21 15.80
C TRP A 259 -5.35 2.63 15.23
N ASN A 260 -4.58 3.53 15.83
CA ASN A 260 -4.48 4.90 15.33
C ASN A 260 -3.60 4.91 14.07
N ALA A 261 -4.22 5.13 12.90
CA ALA A 261 -3.50 5.22 11.62
C ALA A 261 -2.59 6.46 11.46
N HIS A 262 -2.47 7.26 12.51
CA HIS A 262 -1.65 8.47 12.52
C HIS A 262 -0.85 8.52 13.82
N ARG A 263 0.43 8.90 13.72
CA ARG A 263 1.23 9.27 14.89
C ARG A 263 1.21 10.78 14.96
N TRP A 264 0.81 11.33 16.10
CA TRP A 264 1.15 12.72 16.39
C TRP A 264 2.66 12.71 16.56
N SER A 265 3.42 13.40 15.70
CA SER A 265 4.85 13.52 15.94
C SER A 265 4.99 14.22 17.28
N HIS A 266 5.42 13.49 18.31
CA HIS A 266 6.31 14.08 19.29
C HIS A 266 7.55 14.43 18.48
N GLY A 267 7.52 15.61 17.84
CA GLY A 267 8.72 16.15 17.22
C GLY A 267 9.79 16.17 18.29
N ASP A 268 10.96 15.66 17.94
CA ASP A 268 12.19 15.90 18.70
C ASP A 268 12.19 17.34 19.19
N GLU A 269 12.12 17.51 20.51
CA GLU A 269 12.20 18.76 21.28
C GLU A 269 12.09 20.06 20.46
N ILE A 270 10.90 20.35 19.94
CA ILE A 270 10.65 21.66 19.31
C ILE A 270 10.24 22.67 20.37
N ALA A 271 10.97 23.79 20.37
CA ALA A 271 10.75 25.00 21.15
C ALA A 271 9.25 25.38 21.32
N PRO A 272 8.87 25.94 22.50
CA PRO A 272 7.49 26.32 22.77
C PRO A 272 6.96 27.32 21.73
N GLY A 273 5.90 26.92 21.01
CA GLY A 273 5.18 27.80 20.08
C GLY A 273 4.89 27.22 18.69
N GLN A 274 5.46 26.08 18.29
CA GLN A 274 5.13 25.47 17.00
C GLN A 274 3.89 24.54 17.08
N PRO A 275 3.00 24.59 16.08
CA PRO A 275 1.82 23.73 16.03
C PRO A 275 2.22 22.26 15.82
N ARG A 276 1.62 21.37 16.60
CA ARG A 276 1.74 19.91 16.44
C ARG A 276 1.17 19.53 15.07
N SER A 277 2.00 18.96 14.20
CA SER A 277 1.54 18.42 12.92
C SER A 277 1.40 16.89 13.05
N PRO A 278 0.31 16.29 12.56
CA PRO A 278 0.20 14.83 12.50
C PRO A 278 1.20 14.29 11.46
N ALA A 279 1.99 13.30 11.84
CA ALA A 279 2.74 12.47 10.89
C ALA A 279 1.81 11.33 10.46
N ILE A 280 1.20 11.49 9.28
CA ILE A 280 0.35 10.48 8.67
C ILE A 280 1.26 9.61 7.79
N CYS A 281 1.36 8.32 8.09
CA CYS A 281 1.97 7.38 7.15
C CYS A 281 0.98 7.15 5.99
N GLY A 282 1.31 7.63 4.79
CA GLY A 282 0.47 7.55 3.60
C GLY A 282 0.76 8.69 2.62
N MET A 283 0.06 8.75 1.48
CA MET A 283 0.15 9.91 0.58
C MET A 283 -0.32 11.17 1.31
N ALA A 284 0.55 12.18 1.40
CA ALA A 284 0.14 13.52 1.78
C ALA A 284 -0.78 14.05 0.70
N VAL A 285 -2.06 14.29 1.04
CA VAL A 285 -2.98 14.98 0.12
C VAL A 285 -2.68 16.47 0.23
N LEU A 286 -1.80 16.94 -0.65
CA LEU A 286 -1.49 18.36 -0.79
C LEU A 286 -2.64 19.07 -1.53
N PRO A 287 -2.89 20.35 -1.22
CA PRO A 287 -3.78 21.16 -2.06
C PRO A 287 -3.23 21.18 -3.51
N PRO A 288 -4.10 21.25 -4.53
CA PRO A 288 -3.68 21.47 -5.91
C PRO A 288 -2.76 22.70 -6.02
N GLU A 289 -1.74 22.65 -6.90
CA GLU A 289 -0.80 23.77 -7.11
C GLU A 289 -1.51 25.08 -7.51
N ASP A 290 -2.71 24.98 -8.10
CA ASP A 290 -3.54 26.10 -8.53
C ASP A 290 -4.29 26.82 -7.39
N CYS A 291 -4.16 26.35 -6.14
CA CYS A 291 -4.73 27.03 -4.98
C CYS A 291 -3.89 28.26 -4.59
N GLU A 292 -4.20 29.42 -5.19
CA GLU A 292 -3.61 30.71 -4.77
C GLU A 292 -4.02 31.05 -3.32
N GLY A 293 -3.08 30.92 -2.37
CA GLY A 293 -3.21 31.36 -0.97
C GLY A 293 -3.20 30.24 0.08
N GLU A 294 -3.38 30.62 1.36
CA GLU A 294 -3.52 29.65 2.46
C GLU A 294 -4.74 28.74 2.20
N SER A 295 -4.46 27.46 1.98
CA SER A 295 -5.49 26.44 1.76
C SER A 295 -5.86 25.78 3.09
N HIS A 296 -7.14 25.82 3.44
CA HIS A 296 -7.67 25.15 4.62
C HIS A 296 -8.19 23.77 4.23
N THR A 297 -7.61 22.72 4.82
CA THR A 297 -8.11 21.36 4.67
C THR A 297 -9.19 21.09 5.72
N VAL A 298 -10.33 20.55 5.28
CA VAL A 298 -11.43 20.15 6.15
C VAL A 298 -12.00 18.80 5.72
N ALA A 299 -12.34 17.97 6.71
CA ALA A 299 -13.16 16.78 6.53
C ALA A 299 -14.56 17.04 7.10
N ALA A 300 -15.59 16.64 6.35
CA ALA A 300 -16.98 16.68 6.79
C ALA A 300 -17.71 15.42 6.30
N PRO A 301 -18.87 15.07 6.88
CA PRO A 301 -19.67 13.96 6.38
C PRO A 301 -19.96 14.12 4.88
N ALA A 302 -19.88 13.04 4.10
CA ALA A 302 -20.14 13.08 2.66
C ALA A 302 -21.56 13.56 2.30
N ALA A 303 -22.50 13.49 3.26
CA ALA A 303 -23.84 14.07 3.15
C ALA A 303 -23.86 15.62 3.19
N ASN A 304 -22.74 16.25 3.56
CA ASN A 304 -22.58 17.67 3.81
C ASN A 304 -21.44 18.32 2.99
N PRO A 305 -21.43 18.22 1.65
CA PRO A 305 -20.29 18.69 0.85
C PRO A 305 -20.26 20.20 0.61
N LEU A 306 -21.26 20.97 1.06
CA LEU A 306 -21.34 22.41 0.85
C LEU A 306 -20.78 23.17 2.06
N PHE A 307 -19.65 23.83 1.89
CA PHE A 307 -18.97 24.59 2.95
C PHE A 307 -19.28 26.07 2.89
N ILE A 308 -19.43 26.68 4.06
CA ILE A 308 -19.75 28.10 4.26
C ILE A 308 -18.75 28.71 5.25
N GLY A 309 -18.05 29.76 4.83
CA GLY A 309 -17.18 30.58 5.67
C GLY A 309 -17.90 31.75 6.34
N ALA A 310 -17.17 32.51 7.16
CA ALA A 310 -17.70 33.62 7.94
C ALA A 310 -18.14 34.84 7.14
N GLU A 311 -17.53 35.08 5.98
CA GLU A 311 -17.85 36.21 5.12
C GLU A 311 -18.80 35.81 3.97
N PRO A 312 -19.78 36.67 3.63
CA PRO A 312 -20.62 36.42 2.47
C PRO A 312 -19.77 36.29 1.19
N GLY A 313 -20.02 35.20 0.45
CA GLY A 313 -19.23 34.83 -0.72
C GLY A 313 -18.20 33.72 -0.46
N GLN A 314 -17.92 33.41 0.80
CA GLN A 314 -17.14 32.23 1.18
C GLN A 314 -18.05 31.00 1.16
N ILE A 315 -18.29 30.46 -0.04
CA ILE A 315 -19.07 29.24 -0.26
C ILE A 315 -18.31 28.34 -1.23
N HIS A 316 -18.28 27.04 -0.96
CA HIS A 316 -17.63 26.06 -1.82
C HIS A 316 -18.37 24.72 -1.78
N LEU A 317 -18.65 24.16 -2.94
CA LEU A 317 -19.23 22.82 -3.07
C LEU A 317 -18.12 21.83 -3.39
N CYS A 318 -17.83 20.94 -2.46
CA CYS A 318 -16.88 19.84 -2.68
C CYS A 318 -17.50 18.82 -3.63
N ALA A 319 -16.73 18.40 -4.65
CA ALA A 319 -17.14 17.31 -5.51
C ALA A 319 -17.03 15.98 -4.74
N VAL A 320 -18.17 15.40 -4.38
CA VAL A 320 -18.20 14.07 -3.76
C VAL A 320 -17.82 13.04 -4.83
N ARG A 321 -16.71 12.33 -4.58
CA ARG A 321 -16.25 11.23 -5.42
C ARG A 321 -17.24 10.07 -5.35
N GLY A 322 -18.03 9.88 -6.42
CA GLY A 322 -19.05 8.82 -6.48
C GLY A 322 -18.47 7.39 -6.53
N ASP A 323 -17.18 7.27 -6.86
CA ASP A 323 -16.42 6.02 -6.86
C ASP A 323 -15.92 5.60 -5.48
N LEU A 324 -15.88 6.52 -4.51
CA LEU A 324 -15.50 6.25 -3.13
C LEU A 324 -16.75 6.28 -2.23
N ARG A 325 -17.12 5.13 -1.68
CA ARG A 325 -18.16 5.04 -0.63
C ARG A 325 -17.62 5.50 0.74
N GLY A 326 -16.97 6.66 0.76
CA GLY A 326 -16.46 7.26 1.99
C GLY A 326 -17.60 7.87 2.81
N ALA A 327 -17.55 7.70 4.13
CA ALA A 327 -18.46 8.38 5.06
C ALA A 327 -18.20 9.90 5.13
N GLU A 328 -17.00 10.32 4.72
CA GLU A 328 -16.53 11.71 4.77
C GLU A 328 -16.06 12.19 3.38
N CYS A 329 -16.19 13.50 3.13
CA CYS A 329 -15.58 14.19 2.02
C CYS A 329 -14.49 15.14 2.55
N MET A 330 -13.37 15.22 1.82
CA MET A 330 -12.26 16.13 2.11
C MET A 330 -12.28 17.30 1.12
N ALA A 331 -12.12 18.52 1.62
CA ALA A 331 -12.09 19.73 0.79
C ALA A 331 -10.87 20.61 1.12
N PHE A 332 -10.35 21.26 0.08
CA PHE A 332 -9.34 22.31 0.16
C PHE A 332 -10.00 23.64 -0.15
N LEU A 333 -10.05 24.52 0.85
CA LEU A 333 -10.84 25.75 0.79
C LEU A 333 -9.93 26.98 0.85
N PRO A 334 -10.16 28.01 0.02
CA PRO A 334 -9.43 29.28 0.09
C PRO A 334 -9.94 30.20 1.22
N PHE A 335 -10.70 29.64 2.16
CA PHE A 335 -11.26 30.32 3.32
C PHE A 335 -11.46 29.34 4.46
N GLU A 336 -11.51 29.86 5.69
CA GLU A 336 -11.77 29.07 6.88
C GLU A 336 -13.27 28.64 6.94
N PRO A 337 -13.60 27.34 6.85
CA PRO A 337 -14.98 26.88 6.88
C PRO A 337 -15.56 26.97 8.29
N VAL A 338 -16.79 27.49 8.39
CA VAL A 338 -17.55 27.58 9.64
C VAL A 338 -18.65 26.53 9.67
N TRP A 339 -19.38 26.36 8.56
CA TRP A 339 -20.49 25.41 8.46
C TRP A 339 -20.34 24.47 7.28
N ALA A 340 -20.82 23.24 7.44
CA ALA A 340 -21.00 22.27 6.37
C ALA A 340 -22.49 21.89 6.24
N LEU A 341 -23.00 21.94 5.01
CA LEU A 341 -24.40 21.74 4.65
C LEU A 341 -24.53 20.70 3.54
N PRO A 342 -25.73 20.11 3.35
CA PRO A 342 -26.03 19.31 2.16
C PRO A 342 -25.84 20.10 0.87
N ALA A 343 -25.47 19.42 -0.22
CA ALA A 343 -25.27 20.03 -1.54
C ALA A 343 -26.50 20.85 -1.99
N ASP A 344 -27.70 20.32 -1.74
CA ASP A 344 -28.97 21.01 -1.92
C ASP A 344 -29.76 21.03 -0.60
N PRO A 345 -29.62 22.09 0.21
CA PRO A 345 -30.32 22.20 1.49
C PRO A 345 -31.84 22.24 1.35
N TRP A 346 -32.38 22.55 0.16
CA TRP A 346 -33.81 22.59 -0.07
C TRP A 346 -34.39 21.21 -0.40
N ARG A 347 -33.66 20.38 -1.15
CA ARG A 347 -34.15 19.06 -1.59
C ARG A 347 -33.70 17.89 -0.73
N CYS A 348 -32.70 18.05 0.14
CA CYS A 348 -32.23 16.98 1.02
C CYS A 348 -33.31 16.41 1.97
N ASP A 349 -33.09 15.17 2.43
CA ASP A 349 -33.90 14.52 3.46
C ASP A 349 -33.56 15.11 4.85
N LYS A 350 -34.55 15.73 5.49
CA LYS A 350 -34.40 16.36 6.81
C LYS A 350 -34.12 15.35 7.92
N ARG A 351 -34.46 14.07 7.73
CA ARG A 351 -34.24 13.02 8.75
C ARG A 351 -32.76 12.66 8.84
N ALA A 352 -32.06 12.63 7.71
CA ALA A 352 -30.64 12.28 7.63
C ALA A 352 -29.71 13.50 7.62
N ALA A 353 -30.09 14.59 6.95
CA ALA A 353 -29.25 15.77 6.83
C ALA A 353 -29.26 16.64 8.08
N ARG A 354 -28.08 17.13 8.48
CA ARG A 354 -27.90 18.11 9.56
C ARG A 354 -27.08 19.29 9.06
N ILE A 355 -27.12 20.41 9.75
CA ILE A 355 -26.17 21.50 9.59
C ILE A 355 -25.04 21.24 10.58
N VAL A 356 -23.80 21.12 10.10
CA VAL A 356 -22.65 20.75 10.92
C VAL A 356 -21.80 22.00 11.17
N LEU A 357 -21.51 22.27 12.44
CA LEU A 357 -20.54 23.30 12.83
C LEU A 357 -19.13 22.72 12.65
N VAL A 358 -18.33 23.35 11.82
CA VAL A 358 -16.92 22.98 11.58
C VAL A 358 -16.01 23.79 12.49
N ARG A 359 -16.26 25.11 12.58
CA ARG A 359 -15.50 26.03 13.43
C ARG A 359 -16.41 27.07 14.06
N ASP A 360 -16.05 27.50 15.26
CA ASP A 360 -16.81 28.49 15.99
C ASP A 360 -16.34 29.92 15.69
N GLN A 361 -16.91 30.49 14.63
CA GLN A 361 -16.56 31.84 14.17
C GLN A 361 -17.82 32.64 13.77
N PRO A 362 -17.99 33.89 14.26
CA PRO A 362 -19.16 34.71 13.96
C PRO A 362 -19.17 35.20 12.51
N ALA A 363 -20.37 35.37 11.95
CA ALA A 363 -20.54 35.92 10.61
C ALA A 363 -20.03 37.38 10.55
N ARG A 364 -19.27 37.70 9.49
CA ARG A 364 -18.68 39.02 9.26
C ARG A 364 -19.32 39.69 8.04
N PRO A 365 -19.70 40.97 8.08
CA PRO A 365 -20.22 41.66 6.90
C PRO A 365 -19.14 41.77 5.81
N SER A 366 -19.53 41.75 4.54
CA SER A 366 -18.58 41.91 3.42
C SER A 366 -18.01 43.33 3.37
N SER A 367 -16.68 43.46 3.37
CA SER A 367 -15.98 44.76 3.44
C SER A 367 -15.78 45.50 2.10
N GLY A 368 -16.63 45.35 1.08
CA GLY A 368 -16.40 46.09 -0.17
C GLY A 368 -17.44 45.96 -1.29
N CYS A 369 -17.27 46.79 -2.34
CA CYS A 369 -18.07 46.79 -3.57
C CYS A 369 -17.97 45.45 -4.31
N LEU A 370 -19.11 44.79 -4.50
CA LEU A 370 -19.17 43.45 -5.11
C LEU A 370 -19.28 43.54 -6.63
N ARG A 371 -18.27 43.06 -7.35
CA ARG A 371 -18.28 42.95 -8.82
C ARG A 371 -18.26 41.47 -9.26
N GLY A 372 -18.94 41.16 -10.36
CA GLY A 372 -18.84 39.88 -11.09
C GLY A 372 -19.03 38.62 -10.24
N ARG A 373 -18.06 37.69 -10.33
CA ARG A 373 -18.03 36.37 -9.66
C ARG A 373 -18.30 36.44 -8.16
N ARG A 374 -17.81 37.48 -7.47
CA ARG A 374 -18.02 37.68 -6.03
C ARG A 374 -19.49 37.94 -5.70
N ARG A 375 -20.24 38.62 -6.57
CA ARG A 375 -21.69 38.84 -6.37
C ARG A 375 -22.46 37.53 -6.39
N ARG A 376 -22.19 36.68 -7.38
CA ARG A 376 -22.81 35.35 -7.53
C ARG A 376 -22.54 34.47 -6.31
N LEU A 377 -21.29 34.40 -5.85
CA LEU A 377 -20.94 33.62 -4.65
C LEU A 377 -21.66 34.13 -3.39
N VAL A 378 -21.86 35.44 -3.25
CA VAL A 378 -22.64 35.97 -2.13
C VAL A 378 -24.12 35.60 -2.25
N ASP A 379 -24.68 35.59 -3.45
CA ASP A 379 -26.07 35.17 -3.67
C ASP A 379 -26.24 33.67 -3.36
N GLU A 380 -25.29 32.82 -3.77
CA GLU A 380 -25.25 31.39 -3.46
C GLU A 380 -25.10 31.14 -1.95
N TRP A 381 -24.21 31.88 -1.28
CA TRP A 381 -24.03 31.88 0.18
C TRP A 381 -25.34 32.20 0.91
N CYS A 382 -26.02 33.28 0.51
CA CYS A 382 -27.30 33.66 1.08
C CYS A 382 -28.37 32.60 0.80
N ALA A 383 -28.45 32.09 -0.42
CA ALA A 383 -29.43 31.11 -0.85
C ALA A 383 -29.30 29.81 -0.05
N ALA A 384 -28.09 29.30 0.15
CA ALA A 384 -27.82 28.08 0.92
C ALA A 384 -28.30 28.19 2.38
N ILE A 385 -27.91 29.27 3.08
CA ILE A 385 -28.29 29.50 4.48
C ILE A 385 -29.80 29.66 4.63
N LEU A 386 -30.43 30.41 3.73
CA LEU A 386 -31.88 30.64 3.75
C LEU A 386 -32.66 29.40 3.34
N ALA A 387 -32.13 28.58 2.42
CA ALA A 387 -32.74 27.31 2.02
C ALA A 387 -32.72 26.32 3.18
N ALA A 388 -31.56 26.12 3.84
CA ALA A 388 -31.42 25.27 5.02
C ALA A 388 -32.37 25.69 6.14
N SER A 389 -32.45 27.01 6.38
CA SER A 389 -33.36 27.59 7.39
C SER A 389 -34.84 27.40 7.05
N ARG A 390 -35.25 27.62 5.80
CA ARG A 390 -36.66 27.45 5.37
C ARG A 390 -37.06 25.97 5.34
N LYS A 391 -36.13 25.09 4.98
CA LYS A 391 -36.29 23.65 5.10
C LYS A 391 -36.44 23.24 6.57
N GLY A 392 -35.82 23.97 7.50
CA GLY A 392 -35.85 23.62 8.92
C GLY A 392 -34.91 22.45 9.21
N LEU A 393 -33.71 22.47 8.61
CA LEU A 393 -32.66 21.50 8.93
C LEU A 393 -32.21 21.68 10.38
N MET A 394 -32.01 20.56 11.07
CA MET A 394 -31.51 20.56 12.45
C MET A 394 -29.99 20.74 12.47
N LEU A 395 -29.49 21.39 13.51
CA LEU A 395 -28.06 21.43 13.81
C LEU A 395 -27.61 20.05 14.31
N ALA A 396 -26.39 19.63 13.96
CA ALA A 396 -25.82 18.38 14.47
C ALA A 396 -25.56 18.47 15.99
N ALA A 397 -25.00 19.60 16.45
CA ALA A 397 -24.92 19.95 17.86
C ALA A 397 -26.10 20.87 18.23
N ALA A 398 -26.89 20.47 19.22
CA ALA A 398 -28.10 21.19 19.62
C ALA A 398 -27.86 22.19 20.77
N ASP A 399 -26.63 22.58 21.07
CA ASP A 399 -26.33 23.52 22.15
C ASP A 399 -26.73 24.97 21.81
N GLU A 400 -26.90 25.80 22.84
CA GLU A 400 -27.39 27.18 22.68
C GLU A 400 -26.40 28.09 21.94
N ARG A 401 -25.09 27.82 22.07
CA ARG A 401 -24.04 28.60 21.41
C ARG A 401 -24.08 28.36 19.90
N THR A 402 -24.13 27.11 19.46
CA THR A 402 -24.28 26.74 18.04
C THR A 402 -25.57 27.30 17.45
N ARG A 403 -26.68 27.27 18.21
CA ARG A 403 -27.95 27.90 17.80
C ARG A 403 -27.83 29.40 17.63
N CYS A 404 -27.28 30.11 18.60
CA CYS A 404 -27.03 31.56 18.53
C CYS A 404 -26.15 31.92 17.33
N LEU A 405 -25.09 31.14 17.11
CA LEU A 405 -24.18 31.33 15.99
C LEU A 405 -24.92 31.17 14.66
N TRP A 406 -25.64 30.07 14.44
CA TRP A 406 -26.41 29.86 13.20
C TRP A 406 -27.44 30.97 12.96
N GLN A 407 -28.11 31.44 14.03
CA GLN A 407 -29.04 32.56 13.93
C GLN A 407 -28.37 33.86 13.49
N SER A 408 -27.10 34.10 13.85
CA SER A 408 -26.34 35.27 13.37
C SER A 408 -26.13 35.22 11.86
N TYR A 409 -25.72 34.07 11.31
CA TYR A 409 -25.57 33.84 9.87
C TYR A 409 -26.89 34.03 9.14
N ARG A 410 -27.99 33.47 9.68
CA ARG A 410 -29.33 33.64 9.12
C ARG A 410 -29.78 35.10 9.08
N ARG A 411 -29.51 35.88 10.13
CA ARG A 411 -29.84 37.30 10.18
C ARG A 411 -29.08 38.09 9.12
N LEU A 412 -27.77 37.87 9.01
CA LEU A 412 -26.93 38.53 8.01
C LEU A 412 -27.36 38.18 6.58
N ALA A 413 -27.59 36.89 6.28
CA ALA A 413 -28.06 36.45 4.97
C ALA A 413 -29.40 37.10 4.58
N ARG A 414 -30.34 37.25 5.53
CA ARG A 414 -31.62 37.95 5.29
C ARG A 414 -31.43 39.43 5.00
N GLN A 415 -30.55 40.10 5.73
CA GLN A 415 -30.26 41.52 5.54
C GLN A 415 -29.69 41.77 4.15
N ILE A 416 -28.71 40.97 3.74
CA ILE A 416 -28.09 41.05 2.40
C ILE A 416 -29.11 40.73 1.30
N TRP A 417 -29.94 39.69 1.49
CA TRP A 417 -30.96 39.32 0.51
C TRP A 417 -32.00 40.43 0.32
N ARG A 418 -32.37 41.14 1.39
CA ARG A 418 -33.34 42.25 1.35
C ARG A 418 -32.76 43.51 0.73
N SER A 419 -31.49 43.83 0.97
CA SER A 419 -30.87 45.04 0.40
C SER A 419 -30.60 44.94 -1.10
N ARG A 420 -30.75 43.75 -1.69
CA ARG A 420 -30.53 43.47 -3.12
C ARG A 420 -31.81 43.25 -3.92
N ARG A 421 -32.96 43.22 -3.24
CA ARG A 421 -34.29 43.05 -3.82
C ARG A 421 -35.00 44.38 -3.80
#